data_AF-A0A3S4I5M2-F1
#
_entry.id   AF-A0A3S4I5M2-F1
#
_cell.length_a   1.000
_cell.length_b   1.000
_cell.length_c   1.000
_cell.angle_alpha   90.00
_cell.angle_beta   90.00
_cell.angle_gamma   90.00
#
_symmetry.space_group_name_H-M   'P 1'
#
loop_
_entity.id
_entity.type
_entity.pdbx_description
1 polymer ?
#
loop_
_entity_poly.entity_id
_entity_poly.type
_entity_poly.pdbx_seq_one_letter_code
_entity_poly.pdbx_strand_id
1 'polypeptide(L)'
;MERITVPKRDGWQARCEEDGFSIHSIDGLYWNEGYAFRFSGAEIDALDDATAELHAMCLDLVADVVQRGHYQDYGLSDEAIALAESSWRSHQPSLYGRFDLAYDGRSIKLLEYNADTPTGLLESSVIQWRWLTDLGLPDQFNSIHEKLIDGWRRLLFGHPSSLHFAASQCAGAEDWDTLHYLLDTALQAGCQRASSLNIEDIGEREGWLVDSRGEPIQALFKLYPFEWLAAECGDALASTPTRLLEPAWKLLLSTKAILPMLWRRHPGILCCWSRISPGRWPPSPDSGRRSRCCRGKAPTFLVWKTAASRA
;
A
#
# COMPACT_ATOMS: atom_id res chain seq x y z
N MET A 1 -16.13 -6.96 -17.64
CA MET A 1 -15.28 -5.77 -17.60
C MET A 1 -15.40 -5.15 -18.96
N GLU A 2 -16.07 -4.00 -19.02
CA GLU A 2 -16.41 -3.34 -20.25
C GLU A 2 -15.95 -1.89 -20.16
N ARG A 3 -15.15 -1.47 -21.13
CA ARG A 3 -14.77 -0.06 -21.23
C ARG A 3 -15.94 0.73 -21.83
N ILE A 4 -16.39 1.75 -21.13
CA ILE A 4 -17.43 2.68 -21.57
C ILE A 4 -16.84 4.07 -21.77
N THR A 5 -17.46 4.86 -22.65
CA THR A 5 -17.17 6.28 -22.82
C THR A 5 -18.13 7.08 -21.97
N VAL A 6 -17.62 8.10 -21.29
CA VAL A 6 -18.37 8.95 -20.37
C VAL A 6 -18.06 10.42 -20.70
N PRO A 7 -19.05 11.34 -20.66
CA PRO A 7 -18.76 12.76 -20.78
C PRO A 7 -17.86 13.22 -19.62
N LYS A 8 -16.86 14.05 -19.94
CA LYS A 8 -16.04 14.71 -18.91
C LYS A 8 -16.88 15.78 -18.22
N ARG A 9 -16.69 15.97 -16.92
CA ARG A 9 -17.34 17.06 -16.18
C ARG A 9 -16.75 18.40 -16.63
N ASP A 10 -17.59 19.43 -16.68
CA ASP A 10 -17.13 20.80 -16.91
C ASP A 10 -16.27 21.26 -15.73
N GLY A 11 -15.09 21.81 -16.05
CA GLY A 11 -14.13 22.27 -15.05
C GLY A 11 -13.59 21.16 -14.14
N TRP A 12 -13.51 19.92 -14.62
CA TRP A 12 -13.10 18.77 -13.80
C TRP A 12 -11.76 18.96 -13.08
N GLN A 13 -10.80 19.69 -13.66
CA GLN A 13 -9.52 19.99 -13.01
C GLN A 13 -9.71 20.80 -11.72
N ALA A 14 -10.50 21.88 -11.79
CA ALA A 14 -10.79 22.71 -10.64
C ALA A 14 -11.53 21.92 -9.55
N ARG A 15 -12.42 21.01 -9.94
CA ARG A 15 -13.10 20.11 -9.00
C ARG A 15 -12.13 19.16 -8.30
N CYS A 16 -11.18 18.58 -9.03
CA CYS A 16 -10.11 17.76 -8.44
C CYS A 16 -9.27 18.56 -7.44
N GLU A 17 -8.92 19.80 -7.78
CA GLU A 17 -8.15 20.70 -6.90
C GLU A 17 -8.94 21.07 -5.63
N GLU A 18 -10.25 21.30 -5.73
CA GLU A 18 -11.15 21.52 -4.58
C GLU A 18 -11.20 20.32 -3.63
N ASP A 19 -11.13 19.09 -4.16
CA ASP A 19 -11.07 17.85 -3.39
C ASP A 19 -9.64 17.52 -2.90
N GLY A 20 -8.65 18.40 -3.11
CA GLY A 20 -7.27 18.23 -2.66
C GLY A 20 -6.42 17.30 -3.53
N PHE A 21 -6.89 16.95 -4.73
CA PHE A 21 -6.17 16.09 -5.67
C PHE A 21 -5.42 16.92 -6.71
N SER A 22 -4.15 17.23 -6.42
CA SER A 22 -3.34 18.19 -7.17
C SER A 22 -2.64 17.59 -8.40
N ILE A 23 -2.42 16.28 -8.41
CA ILE A 23 -1.67 15.56 -9.46
C ILE A 23 -2.55 15.11 -10.64
N HIS A 24 -3.77 15.62 -10.74
CA HIS A 24 -4.76 15.22 -11.75
C HIS A 24 -4.27 15.31 -13.20
N SER A 25 -3.25 16.17 -13.45
CA SER A 25 -2.58 16.38 -14.73
C SER A 25 -1.04 16.22 -14.68
N ILE A 26 -0.51 15.45 -13.72
CA ILE A 26 0.93 15.17 -13.66
C ILE A 26 1.38 14.40 -14.92
N ASP A 27 2.51 14.81 -15.52
CA ASP A 27 3.05 14.24 -16.77
C ASP A 27 2.04 14.15 -17.94
N GLY A 28 1.01 15.00 -17.95
CA GLY A 28 -0.02 15.03 -18.98
C GLY A 28 -1.40 14.63 -18.42
N LEU A 29 -2.11 13.71 -19.09
CA LEU A 29 -3.43 13.28 -18.64
C LEU A 29 -3.30 12.08 -17.68
N TYR A 30 -3.14 12.38 -16.38
CA TYR A 30 -3.11 11.36 -15.33
C TYR A 30 -4.51 10.84 -15.01
N TRP A 31 -5.44 11.72 -14.62
CA TRP A 31 -6.84 11.39 -14.38
C TRP A 31 -7.69 11.61 -15.62
N ASN A 32 -8.42 10.58 -16.07
CA ASN A 32 -9.19 10.64 -17.31
C ASN A 32 -10.66 10.29 -17.10
N GLU A 33 -11.50 11.32 -16.98
CA GLU A 33 -12.95 11.18 -16.85
C GLU A 33 -13.68 10.70 -18.11
N GLY A 34 -13.00 10.68 -19.26
CA GLY A 34 -13.63 10.38 -20.55
C GLY A 34 -13.98 8.90 -20.75
N TYR A 35 -13.49 8.02 -19.88
CA TYR A 35 -13.71 6.59 -19.96
C TYR A 35 -13.80 5.98 -18.57
N ALA A 36 -14.54 4.90 -18.45
CA ALA A 36 -14.55 4.07 -17.26
C ALA A 36 -14.63 2.59 -17.61
N PHE A 37 -14.38 1.74 -16.62
CA PHE A 37 -14.56 0.30 -16.74
C PHE A 37 -15.75 -0.11 -15.87
N ARG A 38 -16.77 -0.69 -16.52
CA ARG A 38 -17.93 -1.27 -15.86
C ARG A 38 -17.69 -2.75 -15.62
N PHE A 39 -18.08 -3.21 -14.43
CA PHE A 39 -18.00 -4.60 -14.02
C PHE A 39 -19.41 -5.13 -13.72
N SER A 40 -19.62 -6.42 -13.95
CA SER A 40 -20.79 -7.11 -13.40
C SER A 40 -20.52 -7.51 -11.94
N GLY A 41 -21.59 -7.74 -11.15
CA GLY A 41 -21.45 -8.20 -9.76
C GLY A 41 -20.58 -9.44 -9.62
N ALA A 42 -20.77 -10.45 -10.48
CA ALA A 42 -19.96 -11.67 -10.47
C ALA A 42 -18.46 -11.43 -10.73
N GLU A 43 -18.09 -10.38 -11.47
CA GLU A 43 -16.68 -10.03 -11.68
C GLU A 43 -16.09 -9.33 -10.46
N ILE A 44 -16.89 -8.52 -9.77
CA ILE A 44 -16.50 -7.90 -8.51
C ILE A 44 -16.31 -8.96 -7.42
N ASP A 45 -17.26 -9.90 -7.30
CA ASP A 45 -17.16 -11.01 -6.34
C ASP A 45 -15.89 -11.83 -6.59
N ALA A 46 -15.61 -12.17 -7.85
CA ALA A 46 -14.38 -12.90 -8.22
C ALA A 46 -13.10 -12.13 -7.88
N LEU A 47 -13.09 -10.79 -8.02
CA LEU A 47 -11.95 -9.95 -7.65
C LEU A 47 -11.79 -9.87 -6.12
N ASP A 48 -12.88 -9.73 -5.36
CA ASP A 48 -12.80 -9.68 -3.89
C ASP A 48 -12.31 -11.02 -3.32
N ASP A 49 -12.87 -12.15 -3.79
CA ASP A 49 -12.43 -13.50 -3.42
C ASP A 49 -10.95 -13.71 -3.73
N ALA A 50 -10.53 -13.38 -4.96
CA ALA A 50 -9.14 -13.52 -5.37
C ALA A 50 -8.19 -12.66 -4.51
N THR A 51 -8.57 -11.43 -4.18
CA THR A 51 -7.71 -10.57 -3.34
C THR A 51 -7.69 -11.00 -1.88
N ALA A 52 -8.79 -11.57 -1.35
CA ALA A 52 -8.81 -12.19 -0.04
C ALA A 52 -7.87 -13.40 0.02
N GLU A 53 -7.96 -14.28 -0.98
CA GLU A 53 -7.10 -15.46 -1.11
C GLU A 53 -5.62 -15.08 -1.26
N LEU A 54 -5.30 -14.15 -2.18
CA LEU A 54 -3.94 -13.64 -2.36
C LEU A 54 -3.36 -13.05 -1.07
N HIS A 55 -4.14 -12.27 -0.33
CA HIS A 55 -3.69 -11.72 0.95
C HIS A 55 -3.42 -12.83 1.98
N ALA A 56 -4.29 -13.84 2.07
CA ALA A 56 -4.07 -14.99 2.96
C ALA A 56 -2.79 -15.76 2.61
N MET A 57 -2.50 -15.94 1.31
CA MET A 57 -1.26 -16.57 0.84
C MET A 57 -0.01 -15.75 1.18
N CYS A 58 -0.09 -14.42 1.05
CA CYS A 58 0.98 -13.54 1.48
C CYS A 58 1.26 -13.69 2.99
N LEU A 59 0.22 -13.74 3.83
CA LEU A 59 0.39 -13.93 5.27
C LEU A 59 0.94 -15.32 5.63
N ASP A 60 0.52 -16.37 4.92
CA ASP A 60 1.09 -17.73 5.07
C ASP A 60 2.57 -17.76 4.68
N LEU A 61 2.95 -17.06 3.61
CA LEU A 61 4.35 -16.93 3.21
C LEU A 61 5.19 -16.23 4.28
N VAL A 62 4.70 -15.12 4.85
CA VAL A 62 5.37 -14.43 5.96
C VAL A 62 5.56 -15.36 7.15
N ALA A 63 4.51 -16.10 7.52
CA ALA A 63 4.57 -17.07 8.60
C ALA A 63 5.66 -18.14 8.36
N ASP A 64 5.70 -18.72 7.16
CA ASP A 64 6.67 -19.75 6.79
C ASP A 64 8.11 -19.24 6.81
N VAL A 65 8.34 -18.04 6.27
CA VAL A 65 9.66 -17.39 6.23
C VAL A 65 10.16 -17.11 7.64
N VAL A 66 9.31 -16.53 8.50
CA VAL A 66 9.66 -16.24 9.90
C VAL A 66 9.86 -17.50 10.73
N GLN A 67 9.10 -18.57 10.45
CA GLN A 67 9.24 -19.83 11.17
C GLN A 67 10.53 -20.57 10.78
N ARG A 68 10.93 -20.53 9.51
CA ARG A 68 12.05 -21.31 8.97
C ARG A 68 13.36 -20.54 8.89
N GLY A 69 13.34 -19.22 9.04
CA GLY A 69 14.52 -18.37 8.91
C GLY A 69 15.03 -18.25 7.46
N HIS A 70 14.17 -18.45 6.45
CA HIS A 70 14.57 -18.49 5.05
C HIS A 70 14.63 -17.09 4.39
N TYR A 71 15.54 -16.25 4.88
CA TYR A 71 15.67 -14.85 4.44
C TYR A 71 16.59 -14.61 3.23
N GLN A 72 17.36 -15.63 2.83
CA GLN A 72 18.41 -15.53 1.80
C GLN A 72 17.96 -14.94 0.45
N ASP A 73 16.69 -15.14 0.08
CA ASP A 73 16.12 -14.67 -1.19
C ASP A 73 15.63 -13.20 -1.12
N TYR A 74 15.62 -12.57 0.07
CA TYR A 74 15.08 -11.22 0.29
C TYR A 74 16.12 -10.10 0.18
N GLY A 75 17.40 -10.40 0.42
CA GLY A 75 18.46 -9.37 0.43
C GLY A 75 18.34 -8.35 1.57
N LEU A 76 17.76 -8.75 2.71
CA LEU A 76 17.62 -7.92 3.91
C LEU A 76 18.86 -8.03 4.80
N SER A 77 19.15 -6.98 5.57
CA SER A 77 20.15 -7.04 6.64
C SER A 77 19.63 -7.80 7.86
N ASP A 78 20.53 -8.21 8.76
CA ASP A 78 20.15 -8.92 9.99
C ASP A 78 19.24 -8.07 10.89
N GLU A 79 19.45 -6.75 10.92
CA GLU A 79 18.62 -5.80 11.66
C GLU A 79 17.20 -5.73 11.08
N ALA A 80 17.08 -5.63 9.75
CA ALA A 80 15.79 -5.63 9.06
C ALA A 80 15.02 -6.95 9.25
N ILE A 81 15.74 -8.07 9.25
CA ILE A 81 15.19 -9.40 9.56
C ILE A 81 14.65 -9.42 11.00
N ALA A 82 15.44 -8.96 11.98
CA ALA A 82 15.03 -8.94 13.38
C ALA A 82 13.79 -8.06 13.61
N LEU A 83 13.71 -6.90 12.95
CA LEU A 83 12.52 -6.03 12.97
C LEU A 83 11.28 -6.72 12.38
N ALA A 84 11.44 -7.38 11.24
CA ALA A 84 10.36 -8.13 10.60
C ALA A 84 9.87 -9.29 11.49
N GLU A 85 10.79 -10.07 12.08
CA GLU A 85 10.44 -11.14 13.02
C GLU A 85 9.70 -10.62 14.26
N SER A 86 10.24 -9.57 14.90
CA SER A 86 9.69 -8.99 16.11
C SER A 86 8.27 -8.48 15.89
N SER A 87 8.06 -7.70 14.82
CA SER A 87 6.74 -7.16 14.48
C SER A 87 5.74 -8.25 14.07
N TRP A 88 6.18 -9.32 13.41
CA TRP A 88 5.31 -10.46 13.08
C TRP A 88 4.89 -11.24 14.33
N ARG A 89 5.85 -11.61 15.19
CA ARG A 89 5.61 -12.41 16.40
C ARG A 89 4.80 -11.67 17.45
N SER A 90 4.90 -10.33 17.48
CA SER A 90 4.05 -9.48 18.32
C SER A 90 2.69 -9.15 17.70
N HIS A 91 2.37 -9.74 16.54
CA HIS A 91 1.10 -9.55 15.83
C HIS A 91 0.78 -8.08 15.56
N GLN A 92 1.80 -7.28 15.19
CA GLN A 92 1.57 -5.87 14.90
C GLN A 92 0.58 -5.72 13.73
N PRO A 93 -0.52 -4.98 13.93
CA PRO A 93 -1.57 -4.88 12.94
C PRO A 93 -1.15 -4.01 11.76
N SER A 94 -1.70 -4.32 10.59
CA SER A 94 -1.55 -3.56 9.36
C SER A 94 -2.80 -2.72 9.09
N LEU A 95 -2.68 -1.61 8.36
CA LEU A 95 -3.81 -0.80 7.94
C LEU A 95 -4.33 -1.23 6.55
N TYR A 96 -3.47 -1.23 5.53
CA TYR A 96 -3.86 -1.43 4.14
C TYR A 96 -2.73 -1.90 3.23
N GLY A 97 -3.05 -2.38 2.03
CA GLY A 97 -2.10 -2.70 0.96
C GLY A 97 -2.78 -2.66 -0.41
N ARG A 98 -1.99 -2.59 -1.49
CA ARG A 98 -2.53 -2.52 -2.86
C ARG A 98 -1.96 -3.62 -3.74
N PHE A 99 -2.84 -4.48 -4.25
CA PHE A 99 -2.49 -5.44 -5.29
C PHE A 99 -2.61 -4.79 -6.66
N ASP A 100 -1.61 -5.01 -7.49
CA ASP A 100 -1.64 -4.70 -8.91
C ASP A 100 -1.96 -6.00 -9.65
N LEU A 101 -3.12 -6.06 -10.30
CA LEU A 101 -3.66 -7.24 -10.95
C LEU A 101 -3.77 -7.02 -12.46
N ALA A 102 -3.52 -8.07 -13.25
CA ALA A 102 -4.00 -8.14 -14.64
C ALA A 102 -5.31 -8.92 -14.68
N TYR A 103 -6.34 -8.33 -15.29
CA TYR A 103 -7.65 -8.94 -15.43
C TYR A 103 -8.20 -8.74 -16.84
N ASP A 104 -8.66 -9.82 -17.47
CA ASP A 104 -9.21 -9.81 -18.83
C ASP A 104 -10.73 -10.06 -18.89
N GLY A 105 -11.41 -10.06 -17.75
CA GLY A 105 -12.82 -10.47 -17.64
C GLY A 105 -13.02 -11.95 -17.32
N ARG A 106 -11.93 -12.74 -17.24
CA ARG A 106 -11.98 -14.19 -16.97
C ARG A 106 -10.87 -14.66 -16.03
N SER A 107 -9.65 -14.19 -16.22
CA SER A 107 -8.46 -14.61 -15.50
C SER A 107 -7.88 -13.46 -14.70
N ILE A 108 -7.58 -13.69 -13.43
CA ILE A 108 -6.93 -12.73 -12.53
C ILE A 108 -5.48 -13.16 -12.33
N LYS A 109 -4.52 -12.24 -12.46
CA LYS A 109 -3.10 -12.50 -12.22
C LYS A 109 -2.48 -11.42 -11.37
N LEU A 110 -1.79 -11.81 -10.30
CA LEU A 110 -0.97 -10.90 -9.50
C LEU A 110 0.26 -10.45 -10.30
N LEU A 111 0.45 -9.13 -10.38
CA LEU A 111 1.64 -8.51 -10.93
C LEU A 111 2.58 -8.06 -9.81
N GLU A 112 2.03 -7.46 -8.77
CA GLU A 112 2.76 -6.88 -7.65
C GLU A 112 1.87 -6.73 -6.42
N TYR A 113 2.47 -6.81 -5.24
CA TYR A 113 1.83 -6.39 -4.00
C TYR A 113 2.61 -5.21 -3.40
N ASN A 114 2.01 -4.03 -3.47
CA ASN A 114 2.52 -2.83 -2.82
C ASN A 114 2.05 -2.84 -1.36
N ALA A 115 2.83 -3.48 -0.49
CA ALA A 115 2.43 -3.76 0.88
C ALA A 115 2.76 -2.61 1.86
N ASP A 116 3.92 -1.96 1.72
CA ASP A 116 4.41 -0.95 2.67
C ASP A 116 3.93 0.49 2.37
N THR A 117 4.19 1.01 1.16
CA THR A 117 3.92 2.41 0.79
C THR A 117 3.01 2.57 -0.45
N PRO A 118 1.80 1.99 -0.50
CA PRO A 118 0.94 2.12 -1.66
C PRO A 118 0.19 3.48 -1.73
N THR A 119 0.29 4.15 -2.88
CA THR A 119 -0.41 5.42 -3.23
C THR A 119 -1.70 5.20 -4.03
N GLY A 120 -2.46 6.24 -4.39
CA GLY A 120 -3.66 6.10 -5.23
C GLY A 120 -4.98 5.99 -4.43
N LEU A 121 -4.91 6.23 -3.11
CA LEU A 121 -6.05 6.14 -2.21
C LEU A 121 -7.07 7.26 -2.43
N LEU A 122 -6.59 8.49 -2.59
CA LEU A 122 -7.44 9.67 -2.75
C LEU A 122 -8.28 9.55 -4.03
N GLU A 123 -7.63 9.10 -5.11
CA GLU A 123 -8.22 8.84 -6.42
C GLU A 123 -9.33 7.80 -6.33
N SER A 124 -9.02 6.66 -5.72
CA SER A 124 -9.92 5.50 -5.67
C SER A 124 -11.10 5.69 -4.71
N SER A 125 -10.95 6.56 -3.70
CA SER A 125 -11.90 6.69 -2.61
C SER A 125 -12.76 7.95 -2.70
N VAL A 126 -12.16 9.09 -3.07
CA VAL A 126 -12.82 10.41 -3.07
C VAL A 126 -13.10 10.86 -4.49
N ILE A 127 -12.07 10.92 -5.33
CA ILE A 127 -12.19 11.51 -6.68
C ILE A 127 -13.10 10.66 -7.57
N GLN A 128 -12.92 9.34 -7.56
CA GLN A 128 -13.78 8.41 -8.27
C GLN A 128 -15.24 8.51 -7.79
N TRP A 129 -15.46 8.57 -6.47
CA TRP A 129 -16.79 8.68 -5.87
C TRP A 129 -17.52 9.98 -6.27
N ARG A 130 -16.82 11.12 -6.19
CA ARG A 130 -17.34 12.42 -6.62
C ARG A 130 -17.68 12.40 -8.11
N TRP A 131 -16.77 11.88 -8.93
CA TRP A 131 -16.95 11.77 -10.37
C TRP A 131 -18.17 10.93 -10.76
N LEU A 132 -18.34 9.73 -10.17
CA LEU A 132 -19.49 8.88 -10.48
C LEU A 132 -20.81 9.48 -9.97
N THR A 133 -20.77 10.16 -8.81
CA THR A 133 -21.96 10.77 -8.19
C THR A 133 -22.48 11.94 -9.02
N ASP A 134 -21.57 12.85 -9.41
CA ASP A 134 -21.90 14.02 -10.22
C ASP A 134 -22.51 13.65 -11.57
N LEU A 135 -22.08 12.52 -12.15
CA LEU A 135 -22.56 12.02 -13.44
C LEU A 135 -23.75 11.07 -13.34
N GLY A 136 -24.21 10.74 -12.12
CA GLY A 136 -25.29 9.78 -11.90
C GLY A 136 -24.98 8.38 -12.41
N LEU A 137 -23.71 7.97 -12.35
CA LEU A 137 -23.25 6.65 -12.77
C LEU A 137 -23.55 5.59 -11.70
N PRO A 138 -23.55 4.30 -12.05
CA PRO A 138 -23.58 3.22 -11.07
C PRO A 138 -22.43 3.31 -10.07
N ASP A 139 -22.66 2.71 -8.90
CA ASP A 139 -21.74 2.74 -7.77
C ASP A 139 -20.35 2.13 -8.07
N GLN A 140 -19.34 2.51 -7.29
CA GLN A 140 -18.05 1.85 -7.21
C GLN A 140 -18.12 0.61 -6.31
N PHE A 141 -17.30 -0.39 -6.58
CA PHE A 141 -17.29 -1.61 -5.76
C PHE A 141 -16.52 -1.47 -4.43
N ASN A 142 -15.70 -0.42 -4.30
CA ASN A 142 -14.78 -0.28 -3.17
C ASN A 142 -15.41 0.56 -2.05
N SER A 143 -15.00 0.28 -0.82
CA SER A 143 -15.40 0.96 0.42
C SER A 143 -14.15 1.42 1.19
N ILE A 144 -13.17 1.96 0.46
CA ILE A 144 -11.82 2.23 0.98
C ILE A 144 -11.89 3.24 2.12
N HIS A 145 -12.65 4.32 1.95
CA HIS A 145 -12.74 5.40 2.94
C HIS A 145 -13.27 4.88 4.28
N GLU A 146 -14.40 4.18 4.26
CA GLU A 146 -15.02 3.61 5.46
C GLU A 146 -14.10 2.57 6.11
N LYS A 147 -13.48 1.71 5.30
CA LYS A 147 -12.57 0.67 5.79
C LYS A 147 -11.26 1.23 6.36
N LEU A 148 -10.77 2.36 5.86
CA LEU A 148 -9.63 3.07 6.43
C LEU A 148 -9.99 3.64 7.81
N ILE A 149 -11.14 4.31 7.93
CA ILE A 149 -11.63 4.83 9.22
C ILE A 149 -11.76 3.68 10.23
N ASP A 150 -12.38 2.57 9.84
CA ASP A 150 -12.50 1.40 10.72
C ASP A 150 -11.14 0.76 11.03
N GLY A 151 -10.21 0.75 10.07
CA GLY A 151 -8.83 0.34 10.27
C GLY A 151 -8.14 1.17 11.34
N TRP A 152 -8.20 2.50 11.22
CA TRP A 152 -7.66 3.42 12.22
C TRP A 152 -8.30 3.24 13.59
N ARG A 153 -9.63 3.08 13.69
CA ARG A 153 -10.30 2.78 14.96
C ARG A 153 -9.71 1.55 15.65
N ARG A 154 -9.43 0.49 14.89
CA ARG A 154 -8.76 -0.72 15.42
C ARG A 154 -7.32 -0.43 15.86
N LEU A 155 -6.55 0.32 15.07
CA LEU A 155 -5.16 0.62 15.40
C LEU A 155 -5.02 1.53 16.62
N LEU A 156 -5.96 2.47 16.80
CA LEU A 156 -6.04 3.42 17.90
C LEU A 156 -6.55 2.79 19.20
N PHE A 157 -7.27 1.66 19.12
CA PHE A 157 -7.86 1.03 20.29
C PHE A 157 -6.77 0.63 21.31
N GLY A 158 -6.89 1.13 22.54
CA GLY A 158 -5.95 0.84 23.62
C GLY A 158 -4.56 1.47 23.47
N HIS A 159 -4.38 2.38 22.52
CA HIS A 159 -3.10 3.02 22.22
C HIS A 159 -3.14 4.54 22.39
N PRO A 160 -1.98 5.19 22.54
CA PRO A 160 -1.87 6.63 22.49
C PRO A 160 -2.57 7.23 21.27
N SER A 161 -3.22 8.37 21.50
CA SER A 161 -4.04 9.09 20.54
C SER A 161 -3.27 10.09 19.67
N SER A 162 -1.92 9.99 19.66
CA SER A 162 -1.03 10.82 18.87
C SER A 162 -0.36 10.03 17.74
N LEU A 163 -0.62 10.43 16.50
CA LEU A 163 -0.02 9.87 15.29
C LEU A 163 0.76 10.93 14.53
N HIS A 164 1.97 10.56 14.14
CA HIS A 164 2.76 11.33 13.20
C HIS A 164 2.71 10.65 11.83
N PHE A 165 2.65 11.44 10.78
CA PHE A 165 2.65 10.98 9.40
C PHE A 165 3.89 11.55 8.70
N ALA A 166 4.77 10.70 8.18
CA ALA A 166 6.01 11.14 7.56
C ALA A 166 6.14 10.70 6.10
N ALA A 167 6.63 11.61 5.26
CA ALA A 167 7.12 11.36 3.92
C ALA A 167 8.43 12.13 3.74
N SER A 168 9.22 11.79 2.72
CA SER A 168 10.43 12.56 2.42
C SER A 168 10.10 13.98 1.99
N GLN A 169 10.92 14.95 2.38
CA GLN A 169 10.79 16.33 1.92
C GLN A 169 10.83 16.44 0.38
N CYS A 170 11.57 15.56 -0.29
CA CYS A 170 11.67 15.52 -1.75
C CYS A 170 10.65 14.56 -2.40
N ALA A 171 9.73 14.00 -1.62
CA ALA A 171 8.64 13.17 -2.14
C ALA A 171 7.72 13.99 -3.07
N GLY A 172 7.11 13.29 -4.03
CA GLY A 172 6.19 13.91 -4.97
C GLY A 172 4.88 14.33 -4.32
N ALA A 173 4.10 15.14 -5.02
CA ALA A 173 2.76 15.52 -4.56
C ALA A 173 1.83 14.31 -4.34
N GLU A 174 2.02 13.21 -5.09
CA GLU A 174 1.26 11.95 -4.90
C GLU A 174 1.41 11.38 -3.48
N ASP A 175 2.63 11.37 -2.95
CA ASP A 175 2.91 10.85 -1.63
C ASP A 175 2.30 11.76 -0.56
N TRP A 176 2.50 13.08 -0.68
CA TRP A 176 1.95 14.04 0.28
C TRP A 176 0.41 14.09 0.26
N ASP A 177 -0.22 14.03 -0.91
CA ASP A 177 -1.68 13.97 -1.03
C ASP A 177 -2.24 12.68 -0.40
N THR A 178 -1.58 11.53 -0.65
CA THR A 178 -1.93 10.25 -0.01
C THR A 178 -1.76 10.32 1.51
N LEU A 179 -0.67 10.91 1.98
CA LEU A 179 -0.35 11.05 3.40
C LEU A 179 -1.36 11.93 4.14
N HIS A 180 -1.72 13.08 3.56
CA HIS A 180 -2.73 13.96 4.14
C HIS A 180 -4.12 13.34 4.13
N TYR A 181 -4.48 12.57 3.09
CA TYR A 181 -5.71 11.80 3.08
C TYR A 181 -5.76 10.75 4.21
N LEU A 182 -4.67 10.02 4.43
CA LEU A 182 -4.57 9.06 5.54
C LEU A 182 -4.65 9.74 6.90
N LEU A 183 -4.00 10.91 7.06
CA LEU A 183 -4.10 11.74 8.26
C LEU A 183 -5.56 12.13 8.54
N ASP A 184 -6.28 12.61 7.52
CA ASP A 184 -7.69 12.99 7.64
C ASP A 184 -8.56 11.78 8.07
N THR A 185 -8.39 10.61 7.43
CA THR A 185 -9.13 9.40 7.84
C THR A 185 -8.82 8.97 9.28
N ALA A 186 -7.60 9.20 9.78
CA ALA A 186 -7.24 8.92 11.17
C ALA A 186 -7.92 9.90 12.13
N LEU A 187 -8.01 11.19 11.78
CA LEU A 187 -8.77 12.18 12.55
C LEU A 187 -10.26 11.82 12.61
N GLN A 188 -10.87 11.44 11.47
CA GLN A 188 -12.25 10.98 11.41
C GLN A 188 -12.50 9.69 12.23
N ALA A 189 -11.47 8.85 12.37
CA ALA A 189 -11.49 7.67 13.23
C ALA A 189 -11.40 7.97 14.74
N GLY A 190 -11.21 9.24 15.12
CA GLY A 190 -11.13 9.68 16.52
C GLY A 190 -9.70 9.84 17.05
N CYS A 191 -8.69 9.91 16.18
CA CYS A 191 -7.34 10.31 16.58
C CYS A 191 -7.38 11.73 17.19
N GLN A 192 -6.81 11.91 18.38
CA GLN A 192 -6.86 13.21 19.06
C GLN A 192 -5.80 14.19 18.55
N ARG A 193 -4.65 13.67 18.13
CA ARG A 193 -3.51 14.45 17.63
C ARG A 193 -2.92 13.75 16.41
N ALA A 194 -3.16 14.28 15.23
CA ALA A 194 -2.51 13.83 14.02
C ALA A 194 -1.71 14.99 13.41
N SER A 195 -0.47 14.75 13.00
CA SER A 195 0.37 15.76 12.36
C SER A 195 1.29 15.14 11.32
N SER A 196 1.57 15.88 10.26
CA SER A 196 2.59 15.49 9.27
C SER A 196 3.95 16.14 9.58
N LEU A 197 5.02 15.49 9.14
CA LEU A 197 6.40 16.02 9.18
C LEU A 197 7.25 15.39 8.07
N ASN A 198 8.43 15.95 7.82
CA ASN A 198 9.38 15.34 6.90
C ASN A 198 10.12 14.20 7.62
N ILE A 199 10.34 13.06 6.96
CA ILE A 199 11.08 11.94 7.56
C ILE A 199 12.49 12.37 8.00
N GLU A 200 13.09 13.33 7.30
CA GLU A 200 14.40 13.91 7.58
C GLU A 200 14.45 14.76 8.86
N ASP A 201 13.29 15.18 9.37
CA ASP A 201 13.18 15.95 10.62
C ASP A 201 13.05 15.04 11.86
N ILE A 202 12.98 13.71 11.68
CA ILE A 202 12.91 12.76 12.78
C ILE A 202 14.29 12.60 13.40
N GLY A 203 14.37 12.86 14.71
CA GLY A 203 15.55 12.59 15.51
C GLY A 203 15.40 11.35 16.39
N GLU A 204 16.47 11.05 17.12
CA GLU A 204 16.47 10.05 18.19
C GLU A 204 16.84 10.73 19.52
N ARG A 205 16.09 10.42 20.58
CA ARG A 205 16.44 10.83 21.95
C ARG A 205 15.96 9.79 22.95
N GLU A 206 16.87 9.31 23.80
CA GLU A 206 16.56 8.36 24.88
C GLU A 206 15.82 7.10 24.37
N GLY A 207 16.20 6.62 23.18
CA GLY A 207 15.59 5.47 22.50
C GLY A 207 14.24 5.76 21.81
N TRP A 208 13.65 6.94 21.97
CA TRP A 208 12.46 7.34 21.22
C TRP A 208 12.84 7.98 19.88
N LEU A 209 12.04 7.72 18.86
CA LEU A 209 11.96 8.64 17.73
C LEU A 209 11.28 9.93 18.21
N VAL A 210 11.80 11.10 17.83
CA VAL A 210 11.29 12.40 18.26
C VAL A 210 11.05 13.33 17.07
N ASP A 211 10.06 14.22 17.20
CA ASP A 211 9.81 15.28 16.20
C ASP A 211 10.87 16.39 16.28
N SER A 212 10.75 17.41 15.41
CA SER A 212 11.67 18.55 15.36
C SER A 212 11.66 19.43 16.62
N ARG A 213 10.68 19.26 17.52
CA ARG A 213 10.64 19.91 18.85
C ARG A 213 11.21 19.02 19.96
N GLY A 214 11.59 17.78 19.64
CA GLY A 214 12.07 16.80 20.59
C GLY A 214 10.96 16.05 21.32
N GLU A 215 9.72 16.12 20.86
CA GLU A 215 8.59 15.40 21.45
C GLU A 215 8.60 13.93 21.00
N PRO A 216 8.47 12.95 21.92
CA PRO A 216 8.40 11.53 21.57
C PRO A 216 7.26 11.20 20.60
N ILE A 217 7.62 10.52 19.51
CA ILE A 217 6.69 9.99 18.52
C ILE A 217 6.15 8.65 19.04
N GLN A 218 4.88 8.63 19.42
CA GLN A 218 4.23 7.43 19.97
C GLN A 218 3.87 6.43 18.86
N ALA A 219 3.32 6.92 17.75
CA ALA A 219 3.06 6.15 16.55
C ALA A 219 3.45 6.96 15.31
N LEU A 220 4.07 6.29 14.34
CA LEU A 220 4.55 6.86 13.09
C LEU A 220 3.97 6.09 11.91
N PHE A 221 3.10 6.73 11.14
CA PHE A 221 2.77 6.29 9.79
C PHE A 221 3.80 6.87 8.80
N LYS A 222 4.24 6.08 7.82
CA LYS A 222 5.21 6.54 6.81
C LYS A 222 4.80 6.20 5.37
N LEU A 223 5.00 7.14 4.46
CA LEU A 223 5.20 6.88 3.02
C LEU A 223 6.69 7.05 2.72
N TYR A 224 7.47 6.15 3.29
CA TYR A 224 8.90 6.05 3.09
C TYR A 224 9.28 4.56 3.13
N PRO A 225 10.00 4.01 2.14
CA PRO A 225 10.28 2.58 2.09
C PRO A 225 10.97 2.09 3.37
N PHE A 226 10.46 1.00 3.93
CA PHE A 226 11.01 0.45 5.16
C PHE A 226 12.48 0.03 4.99
N GLU A 227 12.88 -0.43 3.80
CA GLU A 227 14.27 -0.77 3.47
C GLU A 227 15.21 0.43 3.63
N TRP A 228 14.76 1.63 3.26
CA TRP A 228 15.56 2.86 3.40
C TRP A 228 15.65 3.27 4.87
N LEU A 229 14.50 3.25 5.57
CA LEU A 229 14.45 3.57 6.98
C LEU A 229 15.34 2.65 7.83
N ALA A 230 15.31 1.34 7.54
CA ALA A 230 16.13 0.35 8.23
C ALA A 230 17.63 0.52 7.94
N ALA A 231 17.99 0.89 6.70
CA ALA A 231 19.39 1.16 6.35
C ALA A 231 19.94 2.43 7.00
N GLU A 232 19.10 3.46 7.17
CA GLU A 232 19.49 4.76 7.72
C GLU A 232 19.49 4.80 9.24
N CYS A 233 18.54 4.09 9.89
CA CYS A 233 18.29 4.22 11.33
C CYS A 233 18.05 2.87 12.03
N GLY A 234 18.56 1.75 11.51
CA GLY A 234 18.28 0.39 12.01
C GLY A 234 18.43 0.20 13.52
N ASP A 235 19.49 0.72 14.13
CA ASP A 235 19.75 0.63 15.58
C ASP A 235 18.66 1.34 16.41
N ALA A 236 18.25 2.53 15.96
CA ALA A 236 17.18 3.29 16.59
C ALA A 236 15.84 2.54 16.48
N LEU A 237 15.51 2.02 15.29
CA LEU A 237 14.27 1.27 15.06
C LEU A 237 14.20 -0.03 15.89
N ALA A 238 15.33 -0.69 16.12
CA ALA A 238 15.38 -1.97 16.83
C ALA A 238 15.02 -1.84 18.32
N SER A 239 15.29 -0.68 18.91
CA SER A 239 15.08 -0.44 20.35
C SER A 239 13.94 0.53 20.65
N THR A 240 13.40 1.22 19.64
CA THR A 240 12.42 2.26 19.87
C THR A 240 11.06 1.72 20.33
N PRO A 241 10.44 2.35 21.34
CA PRO A 241 9.04 2.08 21.68
C PRO A 241 8.05 2.75 20.71
N THR A 242 8.52 3.55 19.74
CA THR A 242 7.67 4.11 18.70
C THR A 242 7.02 3.02 17.86
N ARG A 243 5.69 3.04 17.75
CA ARG A 243 4.96 2.11 16.91
C ARG A 243 4.99 2.54 15.44
N LEU A 244 5.56 1.70 14.57
CA LEU A 244 5.63 1.96 13.13
C LEU A 244 4.40 1.40 12.42
N LEU A 245 3.87 2.20 11.48
CA LEU A 245 2.74 1.87 10.62
C LEU A 245 3.12 2.21 9.16
N GLU A 246 3.04 1.29 8.22
CA GLU A 246 2.80 -0.15 8.34
C GLU A 246 3.89 -0.89 9.15
N PRO A 247 3.58 -2.09 9.70
CA PRO A 247 4.50 -2.84 10.54
C PRO A 247 5.65 -3.46 9.73
N ALA A 248 6.81 -3.65 10.39
CA ALA A 248 8.05 -4.07 9.74
C ALA A 248 7.99 -5.43 9.02
N TRP A 249 7.10 -6.35 9.44
CA TRP A 249 6.92 -7.64 8.77
C TRP A 249 6.50 -7.50 7.30
N LYS A 250 5.99 -6.33 6.91
CA LYS A 250 5.71 -6.00 5.50
C LYS A 250 6.94 -5.88 4.61
N LEU A 251 8.14 -5.74 5.17
CA LEU A 251 9.40 -5.90 4.42
C LEU A 251 9.43 -7.21 3.63
N LEU A 252 8.82 -8.27 4.18
CA LEU A 252 8.73 -9.58 3.55
C LEU A 252 7.69 -9.65 2.42
N LEU A 253 6.92 -8.58 2.20
CA LEU A 253 5.88 -8.50 1.18
C LEU A 253 6.11 -7.38 0.16
N SER A 254 6.90 -6.38 0.49
CA SER A 254 7.25 -5.24 -0.38
C SER A 254 8.34 -5.55 -1.42
N THR A 255 8.55 -6.83 -1.72
CA THR A 255 9.54 -7.27 -2.71
C THR A 255 8.91 -8.16 -3.77
N LYS A 256 9.35 -8.00 -5.03
CA LYS A 256 8.94 -8.89 -6.14
C LYS A 256 9.45 -10.32 -5.96
N ALA A 257 10.35 -10.57 -4.99
CA ALA A 257 10.78 -11.91 -4.62
C ALA A 257 9.62 -12.80 -4.12
N ILE A 258 8.52 -12.22 -3.63
CA ILE A 258 7.35 -13.01 -3.21
C ILE A 258 6.68 -13.75 -4.37
N LEU A 259 6.75 -13.24 -5.60
CA LEU A 259 6.03 -13.82 -6.74
C LEU A 259 6.46 -15.27 -7.04
N PRO A 260 7.77 -15.58 -7.20
CA PRO A 260 8.21 -16.96 -7.36
C PRO A 260 8.03 -17.81 -6.09
N MET A 261 8.02 -17.21 -4.89
CA MET A 261 7.76 -17.95 -3.64
C MET A 261 6.30 -18.40 -3.53
N LEU A 262 5.37 -17.46 -3.78
CA LEU A 262 3.94 -17.72 -3.84
C LEU A 262 3.62 -18.76 -4.91
N TRP A 263 4.22 -18.66 -6.09
CA TRP A 263 4.06 -19.69 -7.13
C TRP A 263 4.45 -21.08 -6.63
N ARG A 264 5.62 -21.20 -5.98
CA ARG A 264 6.13 -22.51 -5.50
C ARG A 264 5.19 -23.16 -4.48
N ARG A 265 4.53 -22.36 -3.62
CA ARG A 265 3.51 -22.86 -2.67
C ARG A 265 2.13 -23.06 -3.31
N HIS A 266 1.76 -22.22 -4.27
CA HIS A 266 0.42 -22.14 -4.85
C HIS A 266 0.46 -22.19 -6.39
N PRO A 267 0.84 -23.34 -6.98
CA PRO A 267 1.07 -23.48 -8.43
C PRO A 267 -0.18 -23.27 -9.30
N GLY A 268 -1.37 -23.20 -8.72
CA GLY A 268 -2.64 -23.03 -9.44
C GLY A 268 -3.08 -21.58 -9.70
N ILE A 269 -2.46 -20.59 -9.04
CA ILE A 269 -3.04 -19.22 -8.94
C ILE A 269 -2.20 -18.16 -9.65
N LEU A 270 -0.94 -18.45 -9.94
CA LEU A 270 -0.04 -17.54 -10.62
C LEU A 270 0.42 -18.25 -11.89
N CYS A 271 0.14 -17.66 -13.05
CA CYS A 271 0.70 -18.10 -14.33
C CYS A 271 1.35 -16.89 -15.05
N CYS A 272 2.42 -16.36 -14.44
CA CYS A 272 3.34 -15.34 -14.96
C CYS A 272 4.80 -15.82 -15.20
N TRP A 273 5.28 -16.95 -14.67
CA TRP A 273 6.69 -17.34 -14.79
C TRP A 273 6.97 -18.26 -16.00
N SER A 274 7.07 -17.69 -17.20
CA SER A 274 7.69 -18.38 -18.34
C SER A 274 9.18 -18.02 -18.43
N ARG A 275 10.04 -18.95 -18.00
CA ARG A 275 11.49 -19.05 -18.26
C ARG A 275 12.36 -17.83 -17.84
N ILE A 276 12.88 -17.86 -16.62
CA ILE A 276 14.26 -17.39 -16.37
C ILE A 276 15.12 -18.63 -16.22
N SER A 277 16.14 -18.78 -17.08
CA SER A 277 17.12 -19.86 -16.97
C SER A 277 17.86 -19.76 -15.62
N PRO A 278 18.16 -20.89 -14.96
CA PRO A 278 18.96 -20.86 -13.74
C PRO A 278 20.31 -20.21 -14.04
N GLY A 279 20.61 -19.08 -13.38
CA GLY A 279 21.92 -18.41 -13.49
C GLY A 279 21.91 -16.94 -13.94
N ARG A 280 20.77 -16.27 -14.11
CA ARG A 280 20.72 -14.80 -14.28
C ARG A 280 19.69 -14.17 -13.35
N TRP A 281 20.12 -13.89 -12.13
CA TRP A 281 19.51 -12.81 -11.34
C TRP A 281 19.79 -11.49 -12.07
N PRO A 282 18.79 -10.61 -12.29
CA PRO A 282 19.12 -9.22 -12.58
C PRO A 282 19.86 -8.66 -11.35
N PRO A 283 21.01 -7.98 -11.52
CA PRO A 283 21.72 -7.38 -10.41
C PRO A 283 20.92 -6.17 -9.90
N SER A 284 20.44 -6.25 -8.66
CA SER A 284 20.04 -5.18 -7.70
C SER A 284 19.39 -3.88 -8.24
N PRO A 285 19.21 -2.86 -7.38
CA PRO A 285 17.93 -2.30 -6.97
C PRO A 285 17.49 -1.16 -7.90
N ASP A 286 16.61 -1.45 -8.84
CA ASP A 286 15.88 -0.41 -9.58
C ASP A 286 14.39 -0.63 -9.27
N SER A 287 13.95 -0.03 -8.17
CA SER A 287 12.54 0.21 -7.87
C SER A 287 11.91 0.88 -9.09
N GLY A 288 10.88 0.26 -9.66
CA GLY A 288 9.98 0.93 -10.62
C GLY A 288 9.98 0.47 -12.08
N ARG A 289 10.80 -0.48 -12.55
CA ARG A 289 10.69 -0.92 -13.96
C ARG A 289 9.73 -2.09 -14.17
N ARG A 290 8.62 -1.79 -14.86
CA ARG A 290 7.64 -2.76 -15.41
C ARG A 290 8.34 -4.00 -15.97
N SER A 291 7.98 -5.18 -15.45
CA SER A 291 8.53 -6.45 -15.92
C SER A 291 8.16 -6.68 -17.39
N ARG A 292 9.15 -7.02 -18.22
CA ARG A 292 8.99 -7.28 -19.67
C ARG A 292 8.10 -8.48 -20.01
N CYS A 293 7.59 -9.23 -19.01
CA CYS A 293 6.76 -10.41 -19.21
C CYS A 293 5.30 -10.09 -19.55
N CYS A 294 4.83 -8.85 -19.30
CA CYS A 294 3.46 -8.45 -19.60
C CYS A 294 3.32 -7.77 -20.98
N ARG A 295 3.88 -8.36 -22.05
CA ARG A 295 3.53 -7.94 -23.43
C ARG A 295 2.17 -8.54 -23.82
N GLY A 296 1.12 -8.07 -23.16
CA GLY A 296 -0.26 -8.37 -23.47
C GLY A 296 -1.12 -7.19 -23.00
N LYS A 297 -2.04 -6.73 -23.86
CA LYS A 297 -2.93 -5.58 -23.61
C LYS A 297 -4.05 -5.90 -22.57
N ALA A 298 -3.73 -6.63 -21.51
CA ALA A 298 -4.68 -6.80 -20.42
C ALA A 298 -4.65 -5.53 -19.56
N PRO A 299 -5.80 -4.91 -19.24
CA PRO A 299 -5.82 -3.78 -18.34
C PRO A 299 -5.30 -4.19 -16.95
N THR A 300 -4.51 -3.30 -16.37
CA THR A 300 -4.01 -3.42 -14.99
C THR A 300 -5.01 -2.74 -14.06
N PHE A 301 -5.34 -3.40 -12.95
CA PHE A 301 -6.24 -2.89 -11.92
C PHE A 301 -5.52 -2.79 -10.59
N LEU A 302 -5.90 -1.77 -9.84
CA LEU A 302 -5.48 -1.59 -8.46
C LEU A 302 -6.62 -2.10 -7.59
N VAL A 303 -6.36 -3.12 -6.77
CA VAL A 303 -7.32 -3.56 -5.75
C VAL A 303 -6.71 -3.35 -4.39
N TRP A 304 -7.45 -2.60 -3.57
CA TRP A 304 -7.07 -2.24 -2.23
C TRP A 304 -7.55 -3.31 -1.26
N LYS A 305 -6.63 -3.83 -0.45
CA LYS A 305 -6.97 -4.64 0.72
C LYS A 305 -6.67 -3.84 1.97
N THR A 306 -7.71 -3.27 2.57
CA THR A 306 -7.65 -2.84 3.98
C THR A 306 -7.62 -4.09 4.85
N ALA A 307 -6.88 -4.08 5.95
CA ALA A 307 -6.85 -5.20 6.88
C ALA A 307 -8.24 -5.39 7.51
N ALA A 308 -9.07 -6.26 6.92
CA ALA A 308 -10.31 -6.74 7.53
C ALA A 308 -9.99 -7.97 8.39
N SER A 309 -10.32 -7.86 9.68
CA SER A 309 -10.44 -8.89 10.72
C SER A 309 -9.77 -10.25 10.47
N ARG A 310 -8.72 -10.56 11.25
CA ARG A 310 -8.76 -11.87 11.92
C ARG A 310 -9.76 -11.73 13.06
N ALA A 311 -10.81 -12.55 13.00
CA ALA A 311 -11.73 -12.80 14.10
C ALA A 311 -10.99 -13.35 15.32
#